data_AF-A0A4W5PAA9-F1
#
_entry.id   AF-A0A4W5PAA9-F1
#
_cell.length_a   1.000
_cell.length_b   1.000
_cell.length_c   1.000
_cell.angle_alpha   90.00
_cell.angle_beta   90.00
_cell.angle_gamma   90.00
#
_symmetry.space_group_name_H-M   'P 1'
#
loop_
_entity.id
_entity.type
_entity.pdbx_description
1 polymer ?
#
loop_
_entity_poly.entity_id
_entity_poly.type
_entity_poly.pdbx_seq_one_letter_code
_entity_poly.pdbx_strand_id
1 'polypeptide(L)'
;MGEEVDGVDMRAEVGLLSRNILVRGEMEPGCYGNEACNFFAFDTFGGHMKVERGFKSVQVSGVELQHMGQQSMGHYPVHFHMNGDVDQKGGYDPPTSVSDLSIHHTFSRCVTVHGSNGLLVSYMHAHTWTFGSIH
;
A
#
# COMPACT_ATOMS: atom_id res chain seq x y z
N MET A 1 12.32 30.33 -0.55
CA MET A 1 13.13 30.34 0.69
C MET A 1 12.16 30.12 1.83
N GLY A 2 12.24 28.99 2.51
CA GLY A 2 11.37 28.66 3.65
C GLY A 2 12.00 29.16 4.95
N GLU A 3 11.16 29.65 5.86
CA GLU A 3 11.53 30.23 7.15
C GLU A 3 11.57 29.14 8.24
N GLU A 4 12.57 29.19 9.12
CA GLU A 4 12.63 28.37 10.34
C GLU A 4 11.61 28.88 11.36
N VAL A 5 10.78 27.98 11.89
CA VAL A 5 9.99 28.22 13.09
C VAL A 5 10.31 27.11 14.10
N ASP A 6 10.82 27.52 15.26
CA ASP A 6 11.08 26.69 16.44
C ASP A 6 12.13 25.55 16.29
N GLY A 7 13.14 25.74 15.44
CA GLY A 7 14.30 24.83 15.36
C GLY A 7 13.99 23.44 14.79
N VAL A 8 12.80 23.27 14.20
CA VAL A 8 12.39 22.06 13.47
C VAL A 8 12.41 22.38 11.97
N ASP A 9 13.22 21.64 11.21
CA ASP A 9 13.27 21.74 9.76
C ASP A 9 11.97 21.18 9.16
N MET A 10 11.02 22.07 8.86
CA MET A 10 9.72 21.74 8.25
C MET A 10 9.84 21.56 6.72
N ARG A 11 10.94 20.98 6.23
CA ARG A 11 11.04 20.59 4.82
C ARG A 11 10.06 19.46 4.56
N ALA A 12 9.05 19.74 3.74
CA ALA A 12 8.21 18.70 3.17
C ALA A 12 9.09 17.78 2.33
N GLU A 13 9.12 16.49 2.66
CA GLU A 13 9.64 15.49 1.75
C GLU A 13 8.74 15.45 0.52
N VAL A 14 9.24 15.97 -0.61
CA VAL A 14 8.54 15.89 -1.89
C VAL A 14 8.80 14.50 -2.47
N GLY A 15 7.94 13.55 -2.14
CA GLY A 15 7.92 12.25 -2.77
C GLY A 15 7.54 12.39 -4.25
N LEU A 16 8.33 11.79 -5.15
CA LEU A 16 7.89 11.61 -6.53
C LEU A 16 6.74 10.59 -6.53
N LEU A 17 5.50 11.11 -6.55
CA LEU A 17 4.30 10.28 -6.50
C LEU A 17 4.13 9.42 -7.75
N SER A 18 4.59 9.92 -8.90
CA SER A 18 4.44 9.23 -10.17
C SER A 18 5.59 8.26 -10.43
N ARG A 19 5.26 7.06 -10.94
CA ARG A 19 6.26 6.09 -11.46
C ARG A 19 5.95 5.71 -12.90
N ASN A 20 6.91 5.06 -13.57
CA ASN A 20 6.72 4.58 -14.94
C ASN A 20 5.79 3.36 -15.04
N ILE A 21 5.52 2.69 -13.91
CA ILE A 21 4.62 1.54 -13.81
C ILE A 21 3.51 1.91 -12.84
N LEU A 22 2.28 2.02 -13.34
CA LEU A 22 1.08 2.30 -12.55
C LEU A 22 0.19 1.06 -12.52
N VAL A 23 -0.11 0.58 -11.31
CA VAL A 23 -1.19 -0.38 -11.05
C VAL A 23 -2.32 0.39 -10.37
N ARG A 24 -3.48 0.40 -11.01
CA ARG A 24 -4.62 1.20 -10.58
C ARG A 24 -5.89 0.37 -10.51
N GLY A 25 -6.64 0.51 -9.40
CA GLY A 25 -8.00 0.01 -9.30
C GLY A 25 -8.97 0.80 -10.19
N GLU A 26 -9.84 0.08 -10.88
CA GLU A 26 -11.01 0.67 -11.54
C GLU A 26 -11.96 1.22 -10.48
N MET A 27 -12.57 2.37 -10.76
CA MET A 27 -13.41 3.09 -9.82
C MET A 27 -14.73 3.48 -10.46
N GLU A 28 -15.81 3.36 -9.70
CA GLU A 28 -17.11 3.91 -10.07
C GLU A 28 -17.18 5.43 -9.80
N PRO A 29 -18.07 6.17 -10.50
CA PRO A 29 -18.23 7.61 -10.31
C PRO A 29 -18.65 8.05 -8.90
N GLY A 30 -19.15 7.14 -8.08
CA GLY A 30 -19.58 7.39 -6.72
C GLY A 30 -19.71 6.10 -5.93
N CYS A 31 -19.96 6.21 -4.63
CA CYS A 31 -20.15 5.03 -3.78
C CYS A 31 -21.39 4.23 -4.20
N TYR A 32 -21.31 2.90 -4.16
CA TYR A 32 -22.41 2.01 -4.51
C TYR A 32 -22.57 0.84 -3.52
N GLY A 33 -23.82 0.53 -3.17
CA GLY A 33 -24.25 -0.79 -2.70
C GLY A 33 -23.64 -1.32 -1.39
N ASN A 34 -22.99 -0.51 -0.56
CA ASN A 34 -22.35 -0.97 0.69
C ASN A 34 -22.55 0.01 1.87
N GLU A 35 -22.29 -0.47 3.09
CA GLU A 35 -22.38 0.35 4.31
C GLU A 35 -21.36 1.49 4.36
N ALA A 36 -20.25 1.37 3.61
CA ALA A 36 -19.22 2.40 3.52
C ALA A 36 -19.77 3.69 2.87
N CYS A 37 -20.82 3.60 2.05
CA CYS A 37 -21.49 4.77 1.47
C CYS A 37 -22.15 5.70 2.50
N ASN A 38 -22.35 5.23 3.73
CA ASN A 38 -22.79 6.10 4.83
C ASN A 38 -21.68 7.07 5.29
N PHE A 39 -20.42 6.76 4.98
CA PHE A 39 -19.25 7.49 5.43
C PHE A 39 -18.46 8.14 4.30
N PHE A 40 -18.50 7.56 3.09
CA PHE A 40 -17.76 8.02 1.93
C PHE A 40 -18.69 8.25 0.75
N ALA A 41 -18.57 9.42 0.12
CA ALA A 41 -19.34 9.75 -1.10
C ALA A 41 -18.70 9.16 -2.38
N PHE A 42 -17.47 8.67 -2.28
CA PHE A 42 -16.71 8.08 -3.37
C PHE A 42 -16.67 6.55 -3.24
N ASP A 43 -16.39 5.88 -4.35
CA ASP A 43 -16.17 4.45 -4.37
C ASP A 43 -14.91 4.07 -3.57
N THR A 44 -15.05 3.10 -2.67
CA THR A 44 -13.99 2.58 -1.81
C THR A 44 -13.65 1.12 -2.13
N PHE A 45 -14.06 0.62 -3.29
CA PHE A 45 -13.82 -0.74 -3.76
C PHE A 45 -12.67 -0.77 -4.77
N GLY A 46 -11.47 -0.41 -4.32
CA GLY A 46 -10.28 -0.39 -5.16
C GLY A 46 -9.70 -1.78 -5.46
N GLY A 47 -8.64 -1.79 -6.27
CA GLY A 47 -7.84 -2.99 -6.55
C GLY A 47 -7.04 -3.46 -5.33
N HIS A 48 -6.61 -4.72 -5.28
CA HIS A 48 -5.75 -5.21 -4.21
C HIS A 48 -4.73 -6.23 -4.72
N MET A 49 -3.56 -6.28 -4.09
CA MET A 49 -2.54 -7.30 -4.36
C MET A 49 -2.44 -8.22 -3.16
N LYS A 50 -2.57 -9.53 -3.38
CA LYS A 50 -2.38 -10.52 -2.32
C LYS A 50 -1.37 -11.58 -2.77
N VAL A 51 -0.35 -11.79 -1.94
CA VAL A 51 0.65 -12.83 -2.11
C VAL A 51 0.34 -13.93 -1.10
N GLU A 52 -0.11 -15.07 -1.62
CA GLU A 52 -0.40 -16.28 -0.83
C GLU A 52 0.79 -17.22 -0.82
N ARG A 53 0.80 -18.20 0.08
CA ARG A 53 1.86 -19.19 0.21
C ARG A 53 2.12 -19.96 -1.09
N GLY A 54 3.38 -20.29 -1.36
CA GLY A 54 3.78 -21.13 -2.51
C GLY A 54 4.15 -20.37 -3.77
N PHE A 55 4.30 -19.04 -3.70
CA PHE A 55 4.89 -18.28 -4.80
C PHE A 55 6.36 -18.67 -5.01
N LYS A 56 6.83 -18.60 -6.26
CA LYS A 56 8.23 -18.91 -6.60
C LYS A 56 9.16 -17.73 -6.31
N SER A 57 8.73 -16.52 -6.65
CA SER A 57 9.50 -15.29 -6.46
C SER A 57 8.58 -14.08 -6.52
N VAL A 58 8.74 -13.12 -5.61
CA VAL A 58 8.05 -11.83 -5.65
C VAL A 58 9.03 -10.72 -5.29
N GLN A 59 9.24 -9.79 -6.21
CA GLN A 59 10.07 -8.61 -6.04
C GLN A 59 9.35 -7.45 -6.72
N VAL A 60 8.91 -6.47 -5.93
CA VAL A 60 8.16 -5.31 -6.43
C VAL A 60 9.01 -4.07 -6.17
N SER A 61 9.35 -3.33 -7.23
CA SER A 61 10.16 -2.12 -7.12
C SER A 61 9.73 -1.06 -8.13
N GLY A 62 9.72 0.20 -7.70
CA GLY A 62 9.47 1.34 -8.59
C GLY A 62 8.06 1.41 -9.17
N VAL A 63 7.07 0.91 -8.43
CA VAL A 63 5.66 0.85 -8.85
C VAL A 63 4.83 1.91 -8.13
N GLU A 64 3.93 2.54 -8.86
CA GLU A 64 2.86 3.38 -8.34
C GLU A 64 1.58 2.56 -8.17
N LEU A 65 0.96 2.66 -7.00
CA LEU A 65 -0.29 2.01 -6.63
C LEU A 65 -1.34 3.10 -6.35
N GLN A 66 -2.36 3.18 -7.21
CA GLN A 66 -3.44 4.16 -7.11
C GLN A 66 -4.80 3.47 -6.97
N HIS A 67 -5.71 4.02 -6.16
CA HIS A 67 -7.08 3.48 -6.03
C HIS A 67 -7.08 2.01 -5.61
N MET A 68 -6.25 1.70 -4.62
CA MET A 68 -6.07 0.35 -4.11
C MET A 68 -6.68 0.21 -2.71
N GLY A 69 -6.87 -1.02 -2.25
CA GLY A 69 -7.52 -1.34 -0.99
C GLY A 69 -9.04 -1.31 -1.05
N GLN A 70 -9.68 -1.99 -0.10
CA GLN A 70 -11.13 -1.97 0.05
C GLN A 70 -11.51 -1.84 1.52
N GLN A 71 -12.73 -1.35 1.80
CA GLN A 71 -13.31 -1.29 3.16
C GLN A 71 -13.77 -2.66 3.68
N SER A 72 -12.95 -3.69 3.45
CA SER A 72 -13.19 -5.07 3.88
C SER A 72 -11.86 -5.74 4.21
N MET A 73 -11.90 -6.72 5.12
CA MET A 73 -10.68 -7.32 5.65
C MET A 73 -9.94 -8.14 4.58
N GLY A 74 -8.62 -7.95 4.50
CA GLY A 74 -7.76 -8.75 3.61
C GLY A 74 -7.52 -8.15 2.21
N HIS A 75 -8.10 -6.99 1.90
CA HIS A 75 -7.98 -6.29 0.63
C HIS A 75 -7.15 -5.01 0.82
N TYR A 76 -5.85 -5.12 0.59
CA TYR A 76 -4.87 -4.05 0.76
C TYR A 76 -4.11 -3.82 -0.54
N PRO A 77 -3.52 -2.63 -0.76
CA PRO A 77 -2.69 -2.37 -1.92
C PRO A 77 -1.56 -3.38 -2.07
N VAL A 78 -0.92 -3.77 -0.97
CA VAL A 78 0.02 -4.90 -0.91
C VAL A 78 -0.29 -5.74 0.33
N HIS A 79 -0.56 -7.02 0.16
CA HIS A 79 -0.86 -7.96 1.25
C HIS A 79 -0.05 -9.24 1.12
N PHE A 80 0.88 -9.47 2.04
CA PHE A 80 1.54 -10.77 2.22
C PHE A 80 0.77 -11.55 3.29
N HIS A 81 0.16 -12.66 2.89
CA HIS A 81 -0.74 -13.43 3.73
C HIS A 81 -0.25 -14.86 3.93
N MET A 82 0.06 -15.21 5.18
CA MET A 82 0.41 -16.56 5.66
C MET A 82 1.53 -17.24 4.87
N ASN A 83 2.54 -16.47 4.44
CA ASN A 83 3.61 -16.98 3.57
C ASN A 83 4.72 -17.72 4.34
N GLY A 84 4.80 -17.59 5.66
CA GLY A 84 5.94 -18.09 6.45
C GLY A 84 7.20 -17.24 6.21
N ASP A 85 8.38 -17.86 6.27
CA ASP A 85 9.64 -17.16 5.99
C ASP A 85 9.75 -16.90 4.47
N VAL A 86 9.94 -15.63 4.08
CA VAL A 86 10.04 -15.19 2.68
C VAL A 86 11.43 -14.64 2.31
N ASP A 87 12.42 -14.92 3.17
CA ASP A 87 13.83 -14.66 2.97
C ASP A 87 14.62 -15.96 2.69
N GLN A 88 15.93 -15.93 2.85
CA GLN A 88 16.81 -17.08 2.66
C GLN A 88 16.45 -18.27 3.57
N LYS A 89 15.87 -18.05 4.76
CA LYS A 89 15.42 -19.14 5.65
C LYS A 89 14.26 -19.91 5.04
N GLY A 90 13.42 -19.22 4.29
CA GLY A 90 12.32 -19.80 3.50
C GLY A 90 12.74 -20.39 2.15
N GLY A 91 14.02 -20.27 1.78
CA GLY A 91 14.54 -20.73 0.48
C GLY A 91 14.42 -19.70 -0.64
N TYR A 92 14.19 -18.42 -0.34
CA TYR A 92 14.10 -17.35 -1.34
C TYR A 92 15.45 -16.66 -1.50
N ASP A 93 16.02 -16.75 -2.70
CA ASP A 93 17.25 -16.05 -3.09
C ASP A 93 17.10 -15.45 -4.51
N PRO A 94 17.03 -14.12 -4.66
CA PRO A 94 17.10 -13.12 -3.59
C PRO A 94 15.86 -13.13 -2.67
N PRO A 95 15.95 -12.61 -1.43
CA PRO A 95 14.81 -12.45 -0.55
C PRO A 95 13.64 -11.72 -1.22
N THR A 96 12.43 -12.06 -0.79
CA THR A 96 11.22 -11.35 -1.22
C THR A 96 11.30 -9.89 -0.78
N SER A 97 10.99 -8.98 -1.69
CA SER A 97 11.14 -7.55 -1.42
C SER A 97 10.04 -6.68 -2.04
N VAL A 98 9.76 -5.60 -1.35
CA VAL A 98 8.92 -4.49 -1.81
C VAL A 98 9.69 -3.20 -1.56
N SER A 99 9.98 -2.46 -2.62
CA SER A 99 10.83 -1.26 -2.57
C SER A 99 10.33 -0.16 -3.49
N ASP A 100 10.73 1.09 -3.23
CA ASP A 100 10.51 2.24 -4.12
C ASP A 100 9.05 2.47 -4.54
N LEU A 101 8.10 2.07 -3.69
CA LEU A 101 6.68 2.18 -3.98
C LEU A 101 6.16 3.59 -3.72
N SER A 102 5.32 4.06 -4.63
CA SER A 102 4.43 5.20 -4.40
C SER A 102 3.01 4.67 -4.25
N ILE A 103 2.45 4.72 -3.05
CA ILE A 103 1.10 4.24 -2.77
C ILE A 103 0.26 5.44 -2.40
N HIS A 104 -0.68 5.83 -3.25
CA HIS A 104 -1.52 6.96 -2.93
C HIS A 104 -2.94 6.72 -3.36
N HIS A 105 -3.83 7.53 -2.79
CA HIS A 105 -5.24 7.41 -3.07
C HIS A 105 -5.79 6.01 -2.74
N THR A 106 -5.33 5.42 -1.63
CA THR A 106 -5.75 4.09 -1.17
C THR A 106 -6.92 4.19 -0.17
N PHE A 107 -7.70 3.12 -0.09
CA PHE A 107 -8.88 2.97 0.77
C PHE A 107 -8.65 2.01 1.94
N SER A 108 -7.42 1.53 2.13
CA SER A 108 -7.01 0.75 3.30
C SER A 108 -5.50 0.90 3.58
N ARG A 109 -4.99 0.17 4.58
CA ARG A 109 -3.55 0.17 4.94
C ARG A 109 -2.69 -0.19 3.73
N CYS A 110 -1.62 0.58 3.49
CA CYS A 110 -0.83 0.52 2.27
C CYS A 110 -0.11 -0.82 2.05
N VAL A 111 0.61 -1.30 3.07
CA VAL A 111 1.28 -2.61 3.08
C VAL A 111 0.85 -3.35 4.32
N THR A 112 0.38 -4.57 4.15
CA THR A 112 -0.02 -5.46 5.24
C THR A 112 0.77 -6.75 5.14
N VAL A 113 1.44 -7.10 6.24
CA VAL A 113 2.19 -8.36 6.39
C VAL A 113 1.51 -9.14 7.50
N HIS A 114 0.97 -10.30 7.18
CA HIS A 114 0.24 -11.15 8.12
C HIS A 114 0.73 -12.59 8.01
N GLY A 115 1.31 -13.15 9.08
CA GLY A 115 1.80 -14.53 9.08
C GLY A 115 2.99 -14.77 8.12
N SER A 116 3.76 -13.72 7.82
CA SER A 116 4.91 -13.75 6.92
C SER A 116 6.11 -13.05 7.58
N ASN A 117 7.31 -13.62 7.44
CA ASN A 117 8.53 -13.15 8.09
C ASN A 117 9.67 -12.98 7.07
N GLY A 118 10.59 -12.05 7.31
CA GLY A 118 11.76 -11.85 6.42
C GLY A 118 11.46 -11.04 5.15
N LEU A 119 10.28 -10.42 5.04
CA LEU A 119 9.98 -9.51 3.93
C LEU A 119 10.84 -8.24 4.03
N LEU A 120 11.60 -7.94 2.97
CA LEU A 120 12.32 -6.67 2.89
C LEU A 120 11.40 -5.57 2.38
N VAL A 121 11.14 -4.56 3.22
CA VAL A 121 10.35 -3.36 2.85
C VAL A 121 11.23 -2.13 2.96
N SER A 122 11.35 -1.34 1.89
CA SER A 122 12.22 -0.15 1.89
C SER A 122 11.71 0.95 0.94
N TYR A 123 12.13 2.19 1.18
CA TYR A 123 11.88 3.36 0.31
C TYR A 123 10.42 3.49 -0.15
N MET A 124 9.53 3.86 0.76
CA MET A 124 8.10 3.96 0.48
C MET A 124 7.59 5.38 0.67
N HIS A 125 6.78 5.83 -0.28
CA HIS A 125 5.94 7.01 -0.11
C HIS A 125 4.47 6.57 -0.11
N ALA A 126 3.73 6.91 0.94
CA ALA A 126 2.40 6.35 1.15
C ALA A 126 1.39 7.40 1.67
N HIS A 127 0.22 7.50 1.03
CA HIS A 127 -0.86 8.40 1.40
C HIS A 127 -2.24 7.74 1.25
N THR A 128 -3.02 7.67 2.33
CA THR A 128 -4.38 7.09 2.34
C THR A 128 -5.46 8.16 2.36
N TRP A 129 -6.61 7.90 1.71
CA TRP A 129 -7.80 8.75 1.82
C TRP A 129 -8.63 8.48 3.07
N THR A 130 -8.37 7.36 3.76
CA THR A 130 -9.15 6.92 4.91
C THR A 130 -8.46 7.36 6.20
N PHE A 131 -8.47 8.67 6.47
CA PHE A 131 -8.23 9.17 7.82
C PHE A 131 -9.57 9.51 8.47
N GLY A 132 -10.12 8.55 9.22
CA GLY A 132 -11.36 8.71 9.97
C GLY A 132 -11.59 7.53 10.91
N SER A 133 -11.46 7.81 12.21
CA SER A 133 -11.83 6.97 13.37
C SER A 133 -10.94 5.76 13.66
N ILE A 134 -9.86 6.03 14.40
CA ILE A 134 -9.38 5.10 15.43
C ILE A 134 -10.43 5.16 16.55
N HIS A 135 -11.11 4.04 16.83
CA HIS A 135 -11.68 3.72 18.13
C HIS A 135 -11.20 2.33 18.50
#